data_AF-A0A935UEL2-F1
#
_entry.id   AF-A0A935UEL2-F1
#
_cell.length_a   1.000
_cell.length_b   1.000
_cell.length_c   1.000
_cell.angle_alpha   90.00
_cell.angle_beta   90.00
_cell.angle_gamma   90.00
#
_symmetry.space_group_name_H-M   'P 1'
#
loop_
_entity.id
_entity.type
_entity.pdbx_description
1 polymer ?
#
loop_
_entity_poly.entity_id
_entity_poly.type
_entity_poly.pdbx_seq_one_letter_code
_entity_poly.pdbx_strand_id
1 'polypeptide(L)'
;MDEHYAEDEVRADYWLPVEDGCVWDFDVFITEQERLGFLFPKLWDTFDALLKARSVAWTLSRINGFNQRSLASHRKLGATDCGWALFMRLGTLEMMASNLRPYLHAGLWKRPVFRLRVPAKNG
;
A
#
# COMPACT_ATOMS: atom_id res chain seq x y z
N MET A 1 9.58 -0.89 -16.55
CA MET A 1 9.55 0.55 -16.19
C MET A 1 8.78 0.64 -14.88
N ASP A 2 9.45 0.98 -13.78
CA ASP A 2 8.85 0.97 -12.44
C ASP A 2 7.90 2.18 -12.26
N GLU A 3 6.73 1.97 -11.66
CA GLU A 3 5.81 3.05 -11.29
C GLU A 3 6.21 3.60 -9.91
N HIS A 4 6.37 4.92 -9.82
CA HIS A 4 6.83 5.63 -8.62
C HIS A 4 5.68 6.36 -7.94
N TYR A 5 5.48 6.09 -6.65
CA TYR A 5 4.58 6.85 -5.80
C TYR A 5 5.38 7.64 -4.75
N ALA A 6 5.16 8.95 -4.72
CA ALA A 6 5.71 9.86 -3.73
C ALA A 6 4.69 10.05 -2.59
N GLU A 7 5.00 9.46 -1.45
CA GLU A 7 4.16 9.48 -0.25
C GLU A 7 3.96 10.90 0.31
N ASP A 8 2.73 11.21 0.73
CA ASP A 8 2.30 12.54 1.16
C ASP A 8 2.33 12.73 2.69
N GLU A 9 2.12 11.67 3.48
CA GLU A 9 2.19 11.77 4.94
C GLU A 9 3.60 11.60 5.52
N VAL A 10 4.48 10.84 4.85
CA VAL A 10 5.88 10.58 5.26
C VAL A 10 6.82 10.73 4.08
N ARG A 11 8.11 10.99 4.32
CA ARG A 11 9.07 11.23 3.24
C ARG A 11 9.62 9.92 2.70
N ALA A 12 8.79 9.10 2.05
CA ALA A 12 9.22 7.85 1.42
C ALA A 12 8.74 7.72 -0.03
N ASP A 13 9.49 7.00 -0.82
CA ASP A 13 9.13 6.67 -2.19
C ASP A 13 8.93 5.17 -2.31
N TYR A 14 7.90 4.75 -3.04
CA TYR A 14 7.61 3.35 -3.25
C TYR A 14 7.66 3.05 -4.75
N TRP A 15 8.37 1.99 -5.11
CA TRP A 15 8.52 1.52 -6.48
C TRP A 15 7.82 0.18 -6.64
N LEU A 16 6.90 0.11 -7.60
CA LEU A 16 6.12 -1.07 -7.89
C LEU A 16 6.80 -1.95 -8.94
N PRO A 17 6.73 -3.29 -8.79
CA PRO A 17 7.15 -4.20 -9.83
C PRO A 17 6.07 -4.27 -10.92
N VAL A 18 6.01 -3.26 -11.79
CA VAL A 18 4.98 -3.13 -12.84
C VAL A 18 5.01 -4.32 -13.80
N GLU A 19 6.18 -4.92 -14.03
CA GLU A 19 6.35 -6.10 -14.88
C GLU A 19 5.61 -7.34 -14.34
N ASP A 20 5.31 -7.37 -13.04
CA ASP A 20 4.50 -8.43 -12.40
C ASP A 20 2.99 -8.15 -12.50
N GLY A 21 2.57 -7.10 -13.24
CA GLY A 21 1.17 -6.70 -13.40
C GLY A 21 0.62 -6.01 -12.15
N CYS A 22 1.45 -5.23 -11.47
CA CYS A 22 1.10 -4.54 -10.23
C CYS A 22 0.61 -3.11 -10.50
N VAL A 23 -0.40 -2.68 -9.75
CA VAL A 23 -0.86 -1.28 -9.72
C VAL A 23 -1.07 -0.80 -8.30
N TRP A 24 -1.00 0.51 -8.09
CA TRP A 24 -1.49 1.10 -6.85
C TRP A 24 -3.00 1.02 -6.75
N ASP A 25 -3.51 0.69 -5.57
CA ASP A 25 -4.82 1.15 -5.15
C ASP A 25 -4.67 2.28 -4.13
N PHE A 26 -5.53 3.28 -4.28
CA PHE A 26 -5.70 4.35 -3.34
C PHE A 26 -7.13 4.24 -2.84
N ASP A 27 -7.27 3.84 -1.57
CA ASP A 27 -8.47 3.38 -0.87
C ASP A 27 -9.76 4.17 -1.22
N VAL A 28 -10.91 3.51 -1.05
CA VAL A 28 -12.23 4.11 -1.23
C VAL A 28 -12.77 4.64 0.09
N PHE A 29 -13.10 5.93 0.13
CA PHE A 29 -13.77 6.50 1.30
C PHE A 29 -15.25 6.11 1.32
N ILE A 30 -15.68 5.43 2.39
CA ILE A 30 -17.09 5.12 2.67
C ILE A 30 -17.52 5.87 3.94
N THR A 31 -18.68 6.52 3.88
CA THR A 31 -19.28 7.23 5.02
C THR A 31 -19.65 6.26 6.14
N GLU A 32 -19.56 6.69 7.39
CA GLU A 32 -19.71 5.78 8.54
C GLU A 32 -21.02 4.99 8.55
N GLN A 33 -22.11 5.62 8.08
CA GLN A 33 -23.44 5.05 8.01
C GLN A 33 -23.51 3.84 7.06
N GLU A 34 -22.68 3.82 6.02
CA GLU A 34 -22.68 2.79 4.97
C GLU A 34 -21.61 1.70 5.21
N ARG A 35 -20.75 1.85 6.23
CA ARG A 35 -19.61 0.94 6.48
C ARG A 35 -19.97 -0.43 7.03
N LEU A 36 -21.19 -0.61 7.56
CA LEU A 36 -21.65 -1.89 8.10
C LEU A 36 -22.33 -2.77 7.03
N GLY A 37 -22.57 -2.22 5.84
CA GLY A 37 -23.21 -2.93 4.74
C GLY A 37 -22.24 -3.62 3.79
N PHE A 38 -22.81 -4.20 2.73
CA PHE A 38 -22.07 -4.88 1.66
C PHE A 38 -21.45 -3.94 0.62
N LEU A 39 -21.55 -2.62 0.83
CA LEU A 39 -21.06 -1.63 -0.12
C LEU A 39 -19.56 -1.77 -0.39
N PHE A 40 -18.75 -1.89 0.66
CA PHE A 40 -17.30 -2.04 0.50
C PHE A 40 -16.90 -3.31 -0.28
N PRO A 41 -17.35 -4.53 0.11
CA PRO A 41 -17.08 -5.73 -0.69
C PRO A 41 -17.59 -5.62 -2.13
N LYS A 42 -18.78 -5.04 -2.35
CA LYS A 42 -19.34 -4.93 -3.70
C LYS A 42 -18.56 -3.99 -4.62
N LEU A 43 -18.08 -2.87 -4.07
CA LEU A 43 -17.18 -1.97 -4.78
C LEU A 43 -15.87 -2.68 -5.10
N TRP A 44 -15.34 -3.45 -4.15
CA TRP A 44 -14.11 -4.21 -4.35
C TRP A 44 -14.25 -5.30 -5.40
N ASP A 45 -15.34 -6.08 -5.41
CA ASP A 45 -15.62 -7.09 -6.44
C ASP A 45 -15.66 -6.46 -7.84
N THR A 46 -16.27 -5.28 -7.95
CA THR A 46 -16.38 -4.54 -9.22
C THR A 46 -15.01 -4.03 -9.66
N PHE A 47 -14.22 -3.53 -8.73
CA PHE A 47 -12.86 -3.05 -8.97
C PHE A 47 -11.92 -4.20 -9.41
N ASP A 48 -11.94 -5.32 -8.68
CA ASP A 48 -11.17 -6.52 -8.99
C ASP A 48 -11.51 -7.07 -10.38
N ALA A 49 -12.80 -7.17 -10.73
CA ALA A 49 -13.23 -7.60 -12.06
C ALA A 49 -12.70 -6.68 -13.18
N LEU A 50 -12.73 -5.36 -12.96
CA LEU A 50 -12.20 -4.37 -13.91
C LEU A 50 -10.69 -4.52 -14.10
N LEU A 51 -9.94 -4.76 -13.03
CA LEU A 51 -8.49 -4.91 -13.06
C LEU A 51 -8.06 -6.23 -13.71
N LYS A 52 -8.74 -7.33 -13.41
CA LYS A 52 -8.51 -8.63 -14.06
C LYS A 52 -8.70 -8.56 -15.56
N ALA A 53 -9.74 -7.84 -16.02
CA ALA A 53 -9.97 -7.61 -17.46
C ALA A 53 -8.83 -6.82 -18.14
N ARG A 54 -8.02 -6.09 -17.36
CA ARG A 54 -6.83 -5.34 -17.82
C ARG A 54 -5.51 -6.08 -17.58
N SER A 55 -5.57 -7.38 -17.26
CA SER A 55 -4.39 -8.20 -16.94
C SER A 55 -3.57 -7.71 -15.73
N VAL A 56 -4.18 -6.93 -14.84
CA VAL A 56 -3.59 -6.58 -13.55
C VAL A 56 -3.70 -7.79 -12.63
N ALA A 57 -2.58 -8.15 -12.00
CA ALA A 57 -2.46 -9.32 -11.14
C ALA A 57 -2.54 -8.97 -9.66
N TRP A 58 -2.00 -7.81 -9.30
CA TRP A 58 -1.88 -7.39 -7.91
C TRP A 58 -2.23 -5.92 -7.77
N THR A 59 -3.00 -5.60 -6.74
CA THR A 59 -3.12 -4.24 -6.22
C THR A 59 -2.23 -4.12 -5.00
N LEU A 60 -1.57 -2.98 -4.86
CA LEU A 60 -0.80 -2.64 -3.67
C LEU A 60 -1.46 -1.43 -3.03
N SER A 61 -1.77 -1.54 -1.74
CA SER A 61 -2.32 -0.48 -0.94
C SER A 61 -1.31 -0.06 0.12
N ARG A 62 -1.23 1.24 0.39
CA ARG A 62 -0.52 1.77 1.55
C ARG A 62 -1.54 2.07 2.63
N ILE A 63 -1.39 1.41 3.78
CA ILE A 63 -2.32 1.55 4.91
C ILE A 63 -1.57 2.08 6.13
N ASN A 64 -2.15 3.08 6.79
CA ASN A 64 -1.65 3.49 8.09
C ASN A 64 -1.80 2.33 9.10
N GLY A 65 -0.67 1.86 9.65
CA GLY A 65 -0.63 0.71 10.56
C GLY A 65 -1.46 0.86 11.84
N PHE A 66 -1.81 2.09 12.23
CA PHE A 66 -2.69 2.34 13.38
C PHE A 66 -4.19 2.19 13.04
N ASN A 67 -4.56 2.19 11.75
CA ASN A 67 -5.92 1.98 11.28
C ASN A 67 -6.25 0.49 11.20
N GLN A 68 -6.46 -0.12 12.37
CA GLN A 68 -6.77 -1.55 12.49
C GLN A 68 -8.03 -1.97 11.71
N ARG A 69 -8.99 -1.05 11.53
CA ARG A 69 -10.21 -1.32 10.77
C ARG A 69 -9.92 -1.49 9.28
N SER A 70 -9.11 -0.60 8.69
CA SER A 70 -8.73 -0.72 7.27
C SER A 70 -7.87 -1.97 7.03
N LEU A 71 -6.91 -2.26 7.92
CA LEU A 71 -6.12 -3.50 7.86
C LEU A 71 -7.00 -4.76 7.90
N ALA A 72 -7.98 -4.80 8.79
CA ALA A 72 -8.90 -5.92 8.89
C ALA A 72 -9.76 -6.09 7.63
N SER A 73 -10.23 -4.99 7.04
CA SER A 73 -10.98 -5.03 5.77
C SER A 73 -10.14 -5.61 4.64
N HIS A 74 -8.89 -5.15 4.46
CA HIS A 74 -8.00 -5.66 3.42
C HIS A 74 -7.67 -7.16 3.62
N ARG A 75 -7.38 -7.57 4.86
CA ARG A 75 -7.12 -9.00 5.17
C ARG A 75 -8.34 -9.88 4.91
N LYS A 76 -9.56 -9.40 5.18
CA LYS A 76 -10.80 -10.13 4.85
C LYS A 76 -11.01 -10.32 3.34
N LEU A 77 -10.48 -9.40 2.53
CA LEU A 77 -10.46 -9.51 1.07
C LEU A 77 -9.31 -10.39 0.54
N GLY A 78 -8.47 -10.94 1.43
CA GLY A 78 -7.35 -11.81 1.06
C GLY A 78 -6.02 -11.09 0.86
N ALA A 79 -5.91 -9.81 1.24
CA ALA A 79 -4.65 -9.08 1.14
C ALA A 79 -3.58 -9.64 2.09
N THR A 80 -2.33 -9.63 1.63
CA THR A 80 -1.15 -10.04 2.39
C THR A 80 -0.21 -8.87 2.62
N ASP A 81 0.39 -8.81 3.81
CA ASP A 81 1.31 -7.74 4.18
C ASP A 81 2.60 -7.82 3.35
N CYS A 82 2.91 -6.77 2.57
CA CYS A 82 4.13 -6.68 1.75
C CYS A 82 5.34 -6.14 2.55
N GLY A 83 5.10 -5.52 3.70
CA GLY A 83 6.11 -4.91 4.55
C GLY A 83 5.50 -3.86 5.49
N TRP A 84 6.33 -3.28 6.36
CA TRP A 84 5.96 -2.19 7.24
C TRP A 84 7.13 -1.22 7.39
N ALA A 85 6.80 0.05 7.62
CA ALA A 85 7.75 1.09 7.99
C ALA A 85 7.15 1.98 9.09
N LEU A 86 7.96 2.26 10.10
CA LEU A 86 7.65 3.17 11.20
C LEU A 86 8.46 4.45 10.99
N PHE A 87 7.79 5.59 11.04
CA PHE A 87 8.41 6.90 10.90
C PHE A 87 8.25 7.70 12.18
N MET A 88 9.30 8.41 12.56
CA MET A 88 9.31 9.37 13.66
C MET A 88 9.93 10.68 13.19
N ARG A 89 9.21 11.78 13.40
CA ARG A 89 9.66 13.12 13.00
C ARG A 89 9.92 13.99 14.21
N LEU A 90 11.13 14.57 14.27
CA LEU A 90 11.53 15.56 15.26
C LEU A 90 11.96 16.85 14.55
N GLY A 91 11.02 17.77 14.35
CA GLY A 91 11.25 18.99 13.57
C GLY A 91 11.46 18.70 12.08
N THR A 92 12.66 18.96 11.57
CA THR A 92 13.08 18.67 10.18
C THR A 92 13.77 17.31 10.03
N LEU A 93 14.13 16.67 11.15
CA LEU A 93 14.69 15.32 11.16
C LEU A 93 13.57 14.29 11.06
N GLU A 94 13.72 13.37 10.12
CA GLU A 94 12.86 12.19 10.01
C GLU A 94 13.71 10.92 10.16
N MET A 95 13.28 10.04 11.05
CA MET A 95 13.85 8.73 11.29
C MET A 95 12.84 7.67 10.85
N MET A 96 13.35 6.60 10.24
CA MET A 96 12.55 5.49 9.75
C MET A 96 13.21 4.17 10.15
N ALA A 97 12.36 3.21 10.53
CA ALA A 97 12.71 1.80 10.65
C ALA A 97 11.70 0.95 9.87
N SER A 98 12.15 -0.09 9.18
CA SER A 98 11.28 -0.95 8.37
C SER A 98 11.82 -2.38 8.28
N ASN A 99 10.97 -3.31 7.86
CA ASN A 99 11.41 -4.65 7.46
C ASN A 99 11.80 -4.75 5.97
N LEU A 100 11.76 -3.64 5.25
CA LEU A 100 12.15 -3.53 3.85
C LEU A 100 13.50 -2.81 3.73
N ARG A 101 14.17 -2.93 2.58
CA ARG A 101 15.35 -2.08 2.34
C ARG A 101 14.89 -0.68 1.90
N PRO A 102 15.46 0.41 2.42
CA PRO A 102 16.44 0.45 3.52
C PRO A 102 15.79 0.19 4.90
N TYR A 103 16.40 -0.67 5.72
CA TYR A 103 15.84 -1.09 7.02
C TYR A 103 15.82 0.03 8.06
N LEU A 104 16.78 0.95 7.96
CA LEU A 104 16.88 2.14 8.79
C LEU A 104 17.23 3.32 7.89
N HIS A 105 16.66 4.48 8.19
CA HIS A 105 17.03 5.73 7.56
C HIS A 105 16.88 6.88 8.56
N ALA A 106 17.80 7.84 8.52
CA ALA A 106 17.68 9.08 9.25
C ALA A 106 18.18 10.21 8.35
N GLY A 107 17.40 11.27 8.20
CA GLY A 107 17.80 12.36 7.32
C GLY A 107 16.90 13.58 7.41
N LEU A 108 17.40 14.67 6.85
CA LEU A 108 16.69 15.95 6.81
C LEU A 108 15.85 16.14 5.55
N TRP A 109 16.24 15.52 4.42
CA TRP A 109 15.64 15.80 3.10
C TRP A 109 15.61 14.61 2.13
N LYS A 110 16.41 13.56 2.38
CA LYS A 110 16.41 12.37 1.52
C LYS A 110 15.20 11.50 1.81
N ARG A 111 14.57 11.00 0.74
CA ARG A 111 13.47 10.04 0.80
C ARG A 111 14.05 8.63 0.66
N PRO A 112 13.90 7.72 1.64
CA PRO A 112 14.11 6.30 1.42
C PRO A 112 13.22 5.80 0.28
N VAL A 113 13.79 4.93 -0.56
CA VAL A 113 13.06 4.26 -1.65
C VAL A 113 12.84 2.81 -1.26
N PHE A 114 11.58 2.39 -1.17
CA PHE A 114 11.17 1.00 -0.99
C PHE A 114 10.84 0.37 -2.33
N ARG A 115 11.53 -0.72 -2.67
CA ARG A 115 11.18 -1.55 -3.82
C ARG A 115 10.30 -2.69 -3.34
N LEU A 116 9.02 -2.62 -3.67
CA LEU A 116 8.05 -3.60 -3.23
C LEU A 116 8.20 -4.91 -4.02
N ARG A 117 7.83 -6.02 -3.39
CA ARG A 117 7.81 -7.33 -4.00
C ARG A 117 6.47 -7.95 -3.73
N VAL A 118 5.87 -8.55 -4.76
CA VAL A 118 4.65 -9.32 -4.64
C VAL A 118 4.96 -10.81 -4.61
N PRO A 119 4.08 -11.65 -4.05
CA PRO A 119 4.22 -13.09 -4.18
C PRO A 119 4.30 -13.50 -5.65
N ALA A 120 5.09 -14.53 -5.95
CA ALA A 120 5.12 -15.10 -7.30
C ALA A 120 3.70 -15.54 -7.70
N LYS A 121 3.30 -15.27 -8.95
CA LYS A 121 2.09 -15.88 -9.50
C LYS A 121 2.25 -17.40 -9.40
N ASN A 122 1.40 -18.03 -8.60
CA ASN A 122 1.17 -19.46 -8.78
C ASN A 122 0.50 -19.59 -10.15
N GLY A 123 1.17 -20.28 -11.06
CA GLY A 123 0.67 -20.55 -12.42
C GLY A 123 -0.62 -21.35 -12.42
#